data_AF-A0A2A4TDE7-F1
#
_entry.id   AF-A0A2A4TDE7-F1
#
_cell.length_a   1.000
_cell.length_b   1.000
_cell.length_c   1.000
_cell.angle_alpha   90.00
_cell.angle_beta   90.00
_cell.angle_gamma   90.00
#
_symmetry.space_group_name_H-M   'P 1'
#
loop_
_entity.id
_entity.type
_entity.pdbx_description
1 polymer ?
#
loop_
_entity_poly.entity_id
_entity_poly.type
_entity_poly.pdbx_seq_one_letter_code
_entity_poly.pdbx_strand_id
1 'polypeptide(L)' 'MTATSPTSLCPICEKKPEAAKYRPFCSARCADVDLGRWLKGNYVIPGEKADVPEQGQDEIE' A
#
# COMPACT_ATOMS: atom_id res chain seq x y z
N MET A 1 -13.84 -14.03 17.05
CA MET A 1 -13.02 -13.21 16.13
C MET A 1 -11.55 -13.49 16.45
N THR A 2 -10.97 -14.53 15.86
CA THR A 2 -9.55 -14.87 16.04
C THR A 2 -8.74 -14.07 15.04
N ALA A 3 -8.02 -13.05 15.50
CA ALA A 3 -7.02 -12.37 14.71
C ALA A 3 -5.78 -13.27 14.60
N THR A 4 -5.73 -14.09 13.56
CA THR A 4 -4.50 -14.78 13.15
C THR A 4 -3.47 -13.71 12.80
N SER A 5 -2.47 -13.51 13.66
CA SER A 5 -1.32 -12.66 13.33
C SER A 5 -0.67 -13.23 12.07
N PRO A 6 -0.55 -12.44 10.97
CA PRO A 6 -0.01 -12.96 9.75
C PRO A 6 1.44 -13.38 9.98
N THR A 7 1.72 -14.63 9.62
CA THR A 7 3.05 -15.16 9.39
C THR A 7 3.88 -14.10 8.65
N SER A 8 5.13 -13.90 9.06
CA SER A 8 6.04 -12.85 8.56
C SER A 8 6.48 -13.08 7.10
N LEU A 9 5.53 -13.21 6.18
CA LEU A 9 5.71 -13.41 4.76
C LEU A 9 5.71 -12.05 4.07
N CYS A 10 6.44 -11.96 2.97
CA CYS A 10 6.50 -10.75 2.18
C CYS A 10 5.11 -10.43 1.59
N PRO A 11 4.57 -9.22 1.78
CA PRO A 11 3.24 -8.85 1.26
C PRO A 11 3.19 -8.73 -0.27
N ILE A 12 4.34 -8.82 -0.96
CA ILE A 12 4.45 -8.66 -2.41
C ILE A 12 4.50 -10.00 -3.14
N CYS A 13 5.13 -11.03 -2.55
CA CYS A 13 5.35 -12.32 -3.20
C CYS A 13 5.20 -13.54 -2.28
N GLU A 14 4.78 -13.34 -1.03
CA GLU A 14 4.46 -14.39 -0.05
C GLU A 14 5.64 -15.29 0.35
N LYS A 15 6.87 -14.90 -0.03
CA LYS A 15 8.11 -15.60 0.37
C LYS A 15 8.56 -15.16 1.76
N LYS A 16 9.27 -16.06 2.46
CA LYS A 16 9.92 -15.76 3.74
C LYS A 16 11.07 -14.75 3.52
N PRO A 17 11.22 -13.74 4.39
CA PRO A 17 12.32 -12.81 4.30
C PRO A 17 13.65 -13.50 4.63
N GLU A 18 14.63 -13.32 3.74
CA GLU A 18 15.97 -13.90 3.89
C GLU A 18 16.86 -13.06 4.82
N ALA A 19 16.67 -11.74 4.83
CA ALA A 19 17.42 -10.81 5.67
C ALA A 19 16.49 -9.87 6.44
N ALA A 20 16.76 -9.69 7.74
CA ALA A 20 15.98 -8.82 8.61
C ALA A 20 15.91 -7.37 8.12
N LYS A 21 16.96 -6.89 7.43
CA LYS A 21 17.06 -5.52 6.92
C LYS A 21 15.99 -5.14 5.88
N TYR A 22 15.37 -6.12 5.22
CA TYR A 22 14.34 -5.87 4.21
C TYR A 22 12.91 -6.05 4.72
N ARG A 23 12.73 -6.49 5.98
CA ARG A 23 11.40 -6.64 6.57
C ARG A 23 10.62 -5.33 6.51
N PRO A 24 9.33 -5.34 6.11
CA PRO A 24 8.45 -6.51 5.97
C PRO A 24 8.57 -7.29 4.64
N PHE A 25 9.45 -6.89 3.73
CA PHE A 25 9.67 -7.55 2.43
C PHE A 25 10.76 -8.63 2.48
N CYS A 26 10.82 -9.47 1.44
CA CYS A 26 11.86 -10.49 1.35
C CYS A 26 13.18 -9.98 0.72
N SER A 27 13.16 -8.86 -0.01
CA SER A 27 14.32 -8.29 -0.70
C SER A 27 14.08 -6.82 -1.10
N ALA A 28 15.15 -6.12 -1.49
CA ALA A 28 15.08 -4.77 -2.05
C ALA A 28 14.09 -4.68 -3.23
N ARG A 29 14.13 -5.66 -4.14
CA ARG A 29 13.22 -5.69 -5.30
C ARG A 29 11.75 -5.68 -4.92
N CYS A 30 11.36 -6.36 -3.83
CA CYS A 30 9.96 -6.33 -3.38
C CYS A 30 9.59 -4.97 -2.75
N ALA A 31 10.53 -4.30 -2.08
CA ALA A 31 10.31 -2.95 -1.57
C ALA A 31 10.10 -1.94 -2.72
N ASP A 32 10.90 -2.03 -3.79
CA ASP A 32 10.74 -1.16 -4.96
C ASP A 32 9.41 -1.40 -5.69
N VAL A 33 8.95 -2.66 -5.76
CA VAL A 33 7.63 -3.00 -6.34
C VAL A 33 6.51 -2.40 -5.52
N ASP A 34 6.58 -2.48 -4.20
CA ASP A 34 5.61 -1.84 -3.30
C ASP A 34 5.56 -0.33 -3.51
N LEU A 35 6.73 0.32 -3.51
CA LEU A 35 6.86 1.75 -3.80
C LEU A 35 6.24 2.10 -5.16
N GLY A 36 6.48 1.28 -6.19
CA GLY A 36 5.88 1.47 -7.51
C GLY A 36 4.35 1.37 -7.51
N ARG A 37 3.75 0.54 -6.64
CA ARG A 37 2.29 0.46 -6.47
C ARG A 37 1.75 1.72 -5.77
N TRP A 38 2.47 2.24 -4.77
CA TRP A 38 2.14 3.50 -4.11
C TRP A 38 2.14 4.67 -5.08
N LEU A 39 3.22 4.84 -5.83
CA LEU A 39 3.38 5.96 -6.76
C LEU A 39 2.36 5.94 -7.91
N LYS A 40 1.82 4.75 -8.24
CA LYS A 40 0.77 4.60 -9.25
C LYS A 40 -0.65 4.76 -8.69
N GLY A 41 -0.80 4.94 -7.39
CA GLY A 41 -2.11 5.04 -6.74
C GLY A 41 -2.88 3.71 -6.69
N ASN A 42 -2.18 2.56 -6.75
CA ASN A 42 -2.83 1.26 -6.73
C ASN A 42 -3.39 0.87 -5.34
N TYR A 43 -2.96 1.56 -4.28
CA TYR A 43 -3.49 1.37 -2.93
C TYR A 43 -4.74 2.21 -2.75
N VAL A 44 -5.90 1.57 -2.87
CA VAL A 44 -7.22 2.19 -2.73
C VAL A 44 -7.93 1.55 -1.55
N ILE A 45 -8.47 2.37 -0.67
CA ILE A 45 -9.39 1.92 0.39
C ILE A 45 -10.80 2.02 -0.20
N PRO A 46 -11.53 0.91 -0.37
CA PRO A 46 -12.93 0.97 -0.78
C PRO A 46 -13.73 1.76 0.24
N GLY A 47 -14.47 2.77 -0.21
CA GLY A 47 -15.36 3.58 0.62
C GLY A 47 -16.70 3.79 -0.07
N GLU A 48 -17.69 4.22 0.72
CA GLU A 48 -18.92 4.80 0.17
C GLU A 48 -18.54 5.97 -0.77
N LYS A 49 -19.33 6.20 -1.82
CA LYS A 49 -19.11 7.38 -2.66
C LYS A 49 -19.15 8.61 -1.78
N ALA A 50 -18.08 9.40 -1.81
CA ALA A 50 -18.11 10.70 -1.17
C ALA A 50 -19.09 11.59 -1.96
N ASP A 51 -20.18 12.02 -1.31
CA ASP A 51 -20.92 13.21 -1.73
C ASP A 51 -19.96 14.39 -1.57
N VAL A 52 -19.19 14.69 -2.62
CA VAL A 52 -18.36 15.88 -2.69
C VAL A 52 -19.27 17.03 -3.15
N PRO A 53 -19.63 17.99 -2.28
CA PRO A 53 -20.13 19.27 -2.77
C PRO A 53 -19.00 19.91 -3.60
N GLU A 54 -19.33 20.42 -4.79
CA GLU A 54 -18.45 21.15 -5.69
C GLU A 54 -17.73 22.27 -4.93
N GLN A 55 -16.50 22.02 -4.48
CA GLN A 55 -15.70 23.05 -3.83
C GLN A 55 -14.96 23.84 -4.90
N GLY A 56 -15.47 25.05 -5.15
CA GLY A 56 -14.70 26.26 -5.46
C GLY A 56 -13.70 26.13 -6.60
N GLN A 57 -14.15 26.43 -7.82
CA GLN A 57 -13.28 27.00 -8.84
C GLN A 57 -12.90 28.43 -8.42
N ASP A 58 -12.07 28.58 -7.39
CA ASP A 58 -11.50 29.88 -7.05
C ASP A 58 -10.33 30.15 -8.01
N GLU A 59 -10.70 30.76 -9.12
CA GLU A 59 -9.96 31.73 -9.93
C GLU A 59 -8.55 32.05 -9.39
N ILE A 60 -7.53 31.46 -10.02
CA ILE A 60 -6.15 31.92 -9.87
C ILE A 60 -5.92 32.88 -11.05
N GLU A 61 -6.02 34.18 -10.80
CA GLU A 61 -5.46 35.23 -11.68
C GLU A 61 -3.93 35.25 -11.59
#